data_AF-A0A0S2M2G1-F1
#
_entry.id   AF-A0A0S2M2G1-F1
#
_cell.length_a   1.000
_cell.length_b   1.000
_cell.length_c   1.000
_cell.angle_alpha   90.00
_cell.angle_beta   90.00
_cell.angle_gamma   90.00
#
_symmetry.space_group_name_H-M   'P 1'
#
loop_
_entity.id
_entity.type
_entity.pdbx_description
1 polymer ?
#
loop_
_entity_poly.entity_id
_entity_poly.type
_entity_poly.pdbx_seq_one_letter_code
_entity_poly.pdbx_strand_id
1 'polypeptide(L)'
;MAGTVLVGAIVVGAVIAANTLWGTPAAPAPVAGTSSQKQVAPEAAAPAAPAAPSADHAMPPQSHAALPSATATPTSSPTPDTSGYSNADKAYCKWQGKVVFVGASDSFRAAICEINGHTTYLGLDKKTGLTTELPASRSSDSATAHKDNYAYNLNSSSFEITQNNKVIAEEKMLSWWTPSAPEMQLPGDLGISQPISYPSCNGSAVIILGTFFNPATNVAAIDQALKNNPGSMYLRTDLSCGNFRGPSMDNSNGNSIYAVVKAIPGSQSDVCEAMKRYDAAGEWLENGVDPSKNIRCS
;
A
#
# COMPACT_ATOMS: atom_id res chain seq x y z
N MET A 1 9.32 50.25 48.33
CA MET A 1 9.96 50.35 47.01
C MET A 1 8.89 50.01 45.98
N ALA A 2 8.57 50.99 45.14
CA ALA A 2 7.49 50.94 44.16
C ALA A 2 7.96 50.25 42.87
N GLY A 3 7.04 49.59 42.17
CA GLY A 3 7.27 48.96 40.87
C GLY A 3 5.96 48.54 40.22
N THR A 4 5.22 49.53 39.75
CA THR A 4 4.03 49.43 38.87
C THR A 4 4.47 49.14 37.42
N VAL A 5 3.51 48.76 36.55
CA VAL A 5 3.43 48.89 35.06
C VAL A 5 3.30 47.53 34.35
N LEU A 6 2.41 47.23 33.39
CA LEU A 6 1.34 47.94 32.64
C LEU A 6 0.31 46.90 32.15
N VAL A 7 -0.95 47.32 32.08
CA VAL A 7 -2.09 46.64 31.45
C VAL A 7 -2.05 46.84 29.93
N GLY A 8 -2.35 45.81 29.14
CA GLY A 8 -2.51 45.92 27.68
C GLY A 8 -3.66 45.04 27.19
N ALA A 9 -4.86 45.63 27.09
CA ALA A 9 -6.02 45.05 26.42
C ALA A 9 -5.98 45.36 24.92
N ILE A 10 -6.31 44.38 24.08
CA ILE A 10 -6.64 44.59 22.66
C ILE A 10 -8.06 44.08 22.43
N VAL A 11 -8.93 45.01 22.04
CA VAL A 11 -10.29 44.81 21.55
C VAL A 11 -10.30 45.28 20.10
N VAL A 12 -10.50 44.37 19.14
CA VAL A 12 -10.98 44.59 17.76
C VAL A 12 -11.43 43.20 17.27
N GLY A 13 -12.56 42.93 16.65
CA GLY A 13 -13.70 43.69 16.17
C GLY A 13 -14.64 42.67 15.51
N ALA A 14 -15.94 42.80 15.75
CA ALA A 14 -16.97 41.92 15.21
C ALA A 14 -17.13 42.12 13.70
N VAL A 15 -17.25 41.01 12.95
CA VAL A 15 -17.90 41.01 11.63
C VAL A 15 -19.09 40.06 11.72
N ILE A 16 -20.27 40.67 11.71
CA ILE A 16 -21.56 40.04 11.52
C ILE A 16 -21.74 39.83 10.02
N ALA A 17 -21.93 38.58 9.59
CA ALA A 17 -22.56 38.27 8.32
C ALA A 17 -23.61 37.18 8.55
N ALA A 18 -24.86 37.61 8.67
CA ALA A 18 -26.02 36.76 8.57
C ALA A 18 -26.18 36.30 7.12
N ASN A 19 -26.41 35.01 6.91
CA ASN A 19 -27.13 34.52 5.75
C ASN A 19 -27.89 33.25 6.13
N THR A 20 -29.15 33.44 6.51
CA THR A 20 -30.20 32.42 6.47
C THR A 20 -30.70 32.30 5.03
N LEU A 21 -30.73 31.10 4.45
CA LEU A 21 -31.66 30.68 3.38
C LEU A 21 -31.59 29.16 3.15
N TRP A 22 -32.50 28.42 3.80
CA TRP A 22 -33.36 27.36 3.28
C TRP A 22 -32.90 26.59 2.03
N GLY A 23 -32.73 25.27 2.17
CA GLY A 23 -32.62 24.32 1.06
C GLY A 23 -32.73 22.87 1.55
N THR A 24 -33.90 22.27 1.33
CA THR A 24 -34.30 20.90 1.64
C THR A 24 -33.46 19.81 0.95
N PRO A 25 -33.41 18.58 1.50
CA PRO A 25 -32.72 17.45 0.87
C PRO A 25 -33.43 16.98 -0.40
N ALA A 26 -32.64 16.76 -1.46
CA ALA A 26 -33.10 16.15 -2.71
C ALA A 26 -33.36 14.64 -2.50
N ALA A 27 -34.57 14.21 -2.86
CA ALA A 27 -34.93 12.80 -2.97
C ALA A 27 -34.27 12.16 -4.22
N PRO A 28 -34.02 10.83 -4.19
CA PRO A 28 -33.42 10.12 -5.33
C PRO A 28 -34.38 9.96 -6.51
N ALA A 29 -33.85 10.14 -7.72
CA ALA A 29 -34.56 9.88 -8.97
C ALA A 29 -34.66 8.36 -9.27
N PRO A 30 -35.72 7.91 -9.95
CA PRO A 30 -35.97 6.49 -10.22
C PRO A 30 -35.14 5.96 -11.40
N VAL A 31 -34.68 4.72 -11.28
CA VAL A 31 -34.17 3.89 -12.38
C VAL A 31 -35.34 3.23 -13.10
N ALA A 32 -35.49 3.52 -14.39
CA ALA A 32 -36.36 2.77 -15.29
C ALA A 32 -35.73 2.72 -16.69
N GLY A 33 -35.79 1.55 -17.33
CA GLY A 33 -36.00 1.48 -18.77
C GLY A 33 -34.87 0.94 -19.64
N THR A 34 -34.77 -0.39 -19.65
CA THR A 34 -34.60 -1.28 -20.81
C THR A 34 -34.78 -0.62 -22.20
N SER A 35 -33.86 -0.90 -23.14
CA SER A 35 -34.15 -1.69 -24.37
C SER A 35 -33.05 -1.62 -25.42
N SER A 36 -32.56 -2.82 -25.78
CA SER A 36 -32.27 -3.32 -27.12
C SER A 36 -32.12 -2.34 -28.28
N GLN A 37 -30.98 -2.43 -28.97
CA GLN A 37 -31.03 -2.49 -30.43
C GLN A 37 -29.96 -3.42 -31.01
N LYS A 38 -30.51 -4.43 -31.69
CA LYS A 38 -29.92 -5.42 -32.58
C LYS A 38 -29.69 -4.76 -33.93
N GLN A 39 -28.49 -4.81 -34.49
CA GLN A 39 -28.30 -4.57 -35.92
C GLN A 39 -27.19 -5.46 -36.49
N VAL A 40 -27.55 -6.10 -37.60
CA VAL A 40 -26.87 -7.17 -38.33
C VAL A 40 -26.07 -6.56 -39.49
N ALA A 41 -24.83 -7.05 -39.67
CA ALA A 41 -24.00 -7.37 -40.87
C ALA A 41 -24.20 -6.56 -42.20
N PRO A 42 -23.19 -6.43 -43.11
CA PRO A 42 -22.47 -7.57 -43.70
C PRO A 42 -20.96 -7.39 -44.09
N GLU A 43 -20.30 -8.56 -44.16
CA GLU A 43 -19.43 -9.09 -45.25
C GLU A 43 -18.80 -8.14 -46.29
N ALA A 44 -17.45 -8.16 -46.42
CA ALA A 44 -16.74 -8.75 -47.57
C ALA A 44 -15.25 -8.31 -47.70
N ALA A 45 -14.43 -9.31 -48.01
CA ALA A 45 -13.28 -9.32 -48.92
C ALA A 45 -11.96 -8.58 -48.59
N ALA A 46 -10.93 -9.40 -48.34
CA ALA A 46 -9.51 -9.12 -48.59
C ALA A 46 -9.21 -9.03 -50.10
N PRO A 47 -8.07 -8.41 -50.49
CA PRO A 47 -7.07 -9.22 -51.19
C PRO A 47 -5.60 -8.88 -50.92
N ALA A 48 -4.80 -9.95 -50.99
CA ALA A 48 -3.48 -10.15 -51.60
C ALA A 48 -2.35 -9.09 -51.53
N ALA A 49 -1.20 -9.57 -51.05
CA ALA A 49 0.14 -9.01 -51.25
C ALA A 49 0.68 -9.24 -52.68
N PRO A 50 1.76 -8.52 -53.06
CA PRO A 50 2.82 -9.16 -53.82
C PRO A 50 4.26 -8.87 -53.30
N ALA A 51 5.19 -9.59 -53.91
CA ALA A 51 6.54 -9.96 -53.49
C ALA A 51 7.63 -8.87 -53.55
N ALA A 52 8.76 -9.22 -52.93
CA ALA A 52 10.05 -8.54 -52.89
C ALA A 52 10.74 -8.33 -54.26
N PRO A 53 11.86 -7.60 -54.27
CA PRO A 53 13.09 -8.26 -54.70
C PRO A 53 14.32 -8.02 -53.80
N SER A 54 15.20 -9.02 -53.83
CA SER A 54 16.54 -9.08 -53.24
C SER A 54 17.52 -8.12 -53.90
N ALA A 55 18.49 -7.62 -53.13
CA ALA A 55 19.77 -7.17 -53.65
C ALA A 55 20.89 -7.52 -52.65
N ASP A 56 21.63 -8.57 -52.98
CA ASP A 56 22.99 -8.86 -52.53
C ASP A 56 23.89 -7.65 -52.77
N HIS A 57 24.71 -7.22 -51.79
CA HIS A 57 26.06 -6.67 -52.03
C HIS A 57 26.92 -7.00 -50.80
N ALA A 58 27.83 -7.96 -50.99
CA ALA A 58 28.91 -8.29 -50.07
C ALA A 58 30.06 -7.28 -50.18
N MET A 59 30.62 -6.83 -49.05
CA MET A 59 31.96 -6.21 -48.96
C MET A 59 32.56 -6.41 -47.54
N PRO A 60 33.89 -6.34 -47.39
CA PRO A 60 34.71 -7.16 -46.47
C PRO A 60 34.86 -6.62 -45.03
N PRO A 61 35.35 -7.45 -44.08
CA PRO A 61 35.49 -7.05 -42.68
C PRO A 61 36.70 -6.12 -42.48
N GLN A 62 36.45 -4.90 -42.01
CA GLN A 62 37.48 -4.03 -41.46
C GLN A 62 37.68 -4.32 -39.97
N SER A 63 38.85 -4.88 -39.67
CA SER A 63 39.36 -5.08 -38.32
C SER A 63 39.60 -3.73 -37.64
N HIS A 64 38.70 -3.35 -36.72
CA HIS A 64 38.91 -2.24 -35.81
C HIS A 64 39.41 -2.77 -34.46
N ALA A 65 40.52 -2.20 -34.02
CA ALA A 65 41.13 -2.42 -32.73
C ALA A 65 40.21 -1.98 -31.58
N ALA A 66 40.48 -2.57 -30.41
CA ALA A 66 39.68 -2.59 -29.20
C ALA A 66 39.31 -1.24 -28.58
N LEU A 67 38.11 -1.21 -27.98
CA LEU A 67 37.77 -0.39 -26.82
C LEU A 67 37.32 -1.36 -25.70
N PRO A 68 37.73 -1.15 -24.43
CA PRO A 68 37.22 -1.96 -23.34
C PRO A 68 35.71 -1.71 -23.19
N SER A 69 34.91 -2.76 -23.41
CA SER A 69 33.50 -2.78 -23.06
C SER A 69 33.39 -2.61 -21.54
N ALA A 70 33.04 -1.40 -21.10
CA ALA A 70 32.50 -1.18 -19.77
C ALA A 70 31.24 -2.03 -19.67
N THR A 71 31.31 -3.12 -18.92
CA THR A 71 30.17 -3.95 -18.59
C THR A 71 29.25 -3.08 -17.73
N ALA A 72 28.24 -2.48 -18.35
CA ALA A 72 27.14 -1.88 -17.61
C ALA A 72 26.44 -3.02 -16.88
N THR A 73 26.73 -3.18 -15.59
CA THR A 73 25.88 -3.96 -14.69
C THR A 73 24.49 -3.36 -14.75
N PRO A 74 23.45 -4.10 -15.16
CA PRO A 74 22.08 -3.62 -15.01
C PRO A 74 21.78 -3.61 -13.51
N THR A 75 21.97 -2.47 -12.87
CA THR A 75 21.35 -2.18 -11.57
C THR A 75 19.88 -1.91 -11.88
N SER A 76 19.09 -2.96 -12.02
CA SER A 76 17.64 -2.81 -12.00
C SER A 76 17.26 -2.39 -10.57
N SER A 77 17.22 -1.09 -10.32
CA SER A 77 16.54 -0.58 -9.12
C SER A 77 15.13 -1.15 -9.11
N PRO A 78 14.64 -1.66 -7.97
CA PRO A 78 13.30 -2.23 -7.90
C PRO A 78 12.30 -1.18 -8.37
N THR A 79 11.55 -1.51 -9.42
CA THR A 79 10.49 -0.65 -9.93
C THR A 79 9.48 -0.46 -8.79
N PRO A 80 9.12 0.79 -8.43
CA PRO A 80 8.06 1.08 -7.48
C PRO A 80 6.81 0.25 -7.75
N ASP A 81 6.23 -0.38 -6.71
CA ASP A 81 4.93 -1.04 -6.88
C ASP A 81 3.87 0.06 -7.06
N THR A 82 3.53 0.29 -8.34
CA THR A 82 2.51 1.25 -8.75
C THR A 82 1.18 0.56 -9.05
N SER A 83 1.14 -0.77 -8.99
CA SER A 83 -0.11 -1.52 -9.05
C SER A 83 -0.88 -1.26 -7.75
N GLY A 84 -2.19 -1.01 -7.84
CA GLY A 84 -3.02 -0.62 -6.69
C GLY A 84 -3.03 -1.64 -5.54
N TYR A 85 -4.16 -2.26 -5.25
CA TYR A 85 -4.23 -3.33 -4.25
C TYR A 85 -3.51 -4.57 -4.82
N SER A 86 -2.19 -4.66 -4.67
CA SER A 86 -1.44 -5.76 -5.26
C SER A 86 -1.74 -7.03 -4.46
N ASN A 87 -1.79 -8.18 -5.14
CA ASN A 87 -2.06 -9.45 -4.47
C ASN A 87 -1.04 -9.70 -3.34
N ALA A 88 0.18 -9.17 -3.47
CA ALA A 88 1.20 -9.20 -2.43
C ALA A 88 0.67 -8.68 -1.07
N ASP A 89 -0.07 -7.58 -1.05
CA ASP A 89 -0.65 -6.95 0.15
C ASP A 89 -1.50 -7.89 1.02
N LYS A 90 -2.03 -8.97 0.42
CA LYS A 90 -2.89 -9.94 1.10
C LYS A 90 -2.12 -10.96 1.94
N ALA A 91 -0.88 -11.26 1.58
CA ALA A 91 0.04 -12.11 2.34
C ALA A 91 1.16 -11.24 2.93
N TYR A 92 0.77 -10.30 3.79
CA TYR A 92 1.66 -9.45 4.55
C TYR A 92 1.09 -9.21 5.94
N CYS A 93 1.98 -8.93 6.89
CA CYS A 93 1.61 -8.68 8.28
C CYS A 93 0.88 -7.34 8.42
N LYS A 94 -0.44 -7.37 8.23
CA LYS A 94 -1.32 -6.24 8.51
C LYS A 94 -1.42 -6.01 10.02
N TRP A 95 -1.86 -4.83 10.45
CA TRP A 95 -2.33 -4.56 11.81
C TRP A 95 -1.41 -5.06 12.95
N GLN A 96 -0.22 -4.47 13.09
CA GLN A 96 0.76 -4.77 14.16
C GLN A 96 1.44 -6.15 14.11
N GLY A 97 1.24 -6.94 13.05
CA GLY A 97 2.05 -8.13 12.85
C GLY A 97 3.52 -7.76 12.63
N LYS A 98 4.42 -8.16 13.53
CA LYS A 98 5.86 -8.07 13.24
C LYS A 98 6.18 -9.12 12.19
N VAL A 99 6.63 -8.70 11.01
CA VAL A 99 7.13 -9.61 9.98
C VAL A 99 8.30 -10.41 10.55
N VAL A 100 8.25 -11.73 10.43
CA VAL A 100 9.35 -12.65 10.76
C VAL A 100 10.10 -13.01 9.48
N PHE A 101 9.37 -13.47 8.47
CA PHE A 101 9.86 -13.60 7.11
C PHE A 101 8.69 -13.64 6.12
N VAL A 102 9.01 -13.36 4.86
CA VAL A 102 8.08 -13.47 3.74
C VAL A 102 8.73 -14.35 2.70
N GLY A 103 7.99 -15.35 2.22
CA GLY A 103 8.40 -16.24 1.14
C GLY A 103 7.50 -16.10 -0.08
N ALA A 104 8.05 -16.21 -1.28
CA ALA A 104 7.26 -16.32 -2.49
C ALA A 104 7.84 -17.34 -3.47
N SER A 105 6.96 -18.16 -4.05
CA SER A 105 7.22 -19.06 -5.17
C SER A 105 6.55 -18.53 -6.44
N ASP A 106 6.47 -19.32 -7.50
CA ASP A 106 5.72 -18.95 -8.71
C ASP A 106 4.23 -18.73 -8.42
N SER A 107 3.61 -19.62 -7.64
CA SER A 107 2.16 -19.60 -7.43
C SER A 107 1.70 -19.26 -6.02
N PHE A 108 2.62 -19.18 -5.05
CA PHE A 108 2.30 -18.84 -3.66
C PHE A 108 3.09 -17.64 -3.15
N ARG A 109 2.49 -16.92 -2.20
CA ARG A 109 3.17 -15.99 -1.30
C ARG A 109 2.71 -16.29 0.13
N ALA A 110 3.63 -16.24 1.08
CA ALA A 110 3.29 -16.35 2.49
C ALA A 110 4.09 -15.33 3.31
N ALA A 111 3.44 -14.74 4.30
CA ALA A 111 4.10 -14.00 5.36
C ALA A 111 3.93 -14.74 6.69
N ILE A 112 5.02 -14.83 7.45
CA ILE A 112 4.98 -15.24 8.85
C ILE A 112 5.08 -13.99 9.70
N CYS A 113 4.10 -13.84 10.58
CA CYS A 113 3.89 -12.64 11.38
C CYS A 113 3.82 -13.00 12.86
N GLU A 114 4.37 -12.17 13.73
CA GLU A 114 4.01 -12.19 15.14
C GLU A 114 2.87 -11.19 15.36
N ILE A 115 1.65 -11.68 15.54
CA ILE A 115 0.44 -10.89 15.76
C ILE A 115 -0.04 -11.18 17.19
N ASN A 116 -0.12 -10.16 18.04
CA ASN A 116 -0.53 -10.31 19.45
C ASN A 116 0.30 -11.34 20.23
N GLY A 117 1.59 -11.50 19.90
CA GLY A 117 2.49 -12.48 20.53
C GLY A 117 2.33 -13.92 20.01
N HIS A 118 1.51 -14.13 18.98
CA HIS A 118 1.34 -15.42 18.32
C HIS A 118 1.95 -15.40 16.92
N THR A 119 2.59 -16.50 16.56
CA THR A 119 3.09 -16.70 15.20
C THR A 119 1.92 -17.12 14.29
N THR A 120 1.69 -16.32 13.25
CA THR A 120 0.59 -16.45 12.29
C THR A 120 1.14 -16.59 10.88
N TYR A 121 0.62 -17.56 10.14
CA TYR A 121 0.82 -17.73 8.70
C TYR A 121 -0.27 -16.98 7.93
N LEU A 122 0.15 -16.10 7.02
CA LEU A 122 -0.70 -15.39 6.07
C LEU A 122 -0.34 -15.82 4.66
N GLY A 123 -1.09 -16.77 4.11
CA GLY A 123 -0.88 -17.34 2.78
C GLY A 123 -1.76 -16.70 1.71
N LEU A 124 -1.25 -16.68 0.50
CA LEU A 124 -1.91 -16.23 -0.71
C LEU A 124 -1.58 -17.18 -1.85
N ASP A 125 -2.64 -17.70 -2.47
CA ASP A 125 -2.56 -18.30 -3.80
C ASP A 125 -2.60 -17.17 -4.84
N LYS A 126 -1.52 -17.01 -5.60
CA LYS A 126 -1.38 -15.94 -6.60
C LYS A 126 -2.27 -16.15 -7.82
N LYS A 127 -2.66 -17.39 -8.12
CA LYS A 127 -3.51 -17.74 -9.27
C LYS A 127 -4.97 -17.46 -8.97
N THR A 128 -5.43 -17.85 -7.77
CA THR A 128 -6.85 -17.72 -7.40
C THR A 128 -7.14 -16.46 -6.59
N GLY A 129 -6.11 -15.82 -6.02
CA GLY A 129 -6.26 -14.70 -5.09
C GLY A 129 -6.79 -15.12 -3.71
N LEU A 130 -6.93 -16.42 -3.45
CA LEU A 130 -7.42 -16.95 -2.18
C LEU A 130 -6.39 -16.67 -1.08
N THR A 131 -6.89 -16.23 0.08
CA THR A 131 -6.07 -15.93 1.26
C THR A 131 -6.35 -16.92 2.37
N THR A 132 -5.33 -17.20 3.18
CA THR A 132 -5.44 -18.11 4.32
C THR A 132 -4.70 -17.52 5.51
N GLU A 133 -5.37 -17.43 6.65
CA GLU A 133 -4.78 -17.05 7.92
C GLU A 133 -4.83 -18.24 8.89
N LEU A 134 -3.69 -18.65 9.43
CA LEU A 134 -3.57 -19.83 10.29
C LEU A 134 -2.59 -19.57 11.44
N PRO A 135 -2.79 -20.18 12.62
CA PRO A 135 -1.72 -20.29 13.60
C PRO A 135 -0.56 -21.09 13.00
N ALA A 136 0.67 -20.68 13.30
CA ALA A 136 1.87 -21.33 12.82
C ALA A 136 2.86 -21.59 13.95
N SER A 137 3.62 -22.66 13.83
CA SER A 137 4.85 -22.88 14.57
C SER A 137 6.03 -22.44 13.70
N ARG A 138 7.12 -21.99 14.32
CA ARG A 138 8.32 -21.56 13.59
C ARG A 138 9.62 -22.03 14.22
N SER A 139 10.62 -22.15 13.38
CA SER A 139 12.04 -22.27 13.73
C SER A 139 12.77 -20.97 13.36
N SER A 140 14.09 -21.04 13.19
CA SER A 140 14.93 -19.93 12.71
C SER A 140 14.62 -19.51 11.27
N ASP A 141 14.33 -20.48 10.40
CA ASP A 141 14.32 -20.36 8.94
C ASP A 141 13.18 -21.14 8.30
N SER A 142 12.27 -21.69 9.12
CA SER A 142 11.07 -22.36 8.66
C SER A 142 9.85 -22.03 9.50
N ALA A 143 8.68 -22.18 8.90
CA ALA A 143 7.40 -22.17 9.61
C ALA A 143 6.47 -23.26 9.07
N THR A 144 5.63 -23.76 9.96
CA THR A 144 4.59 -24.74 9.64
C THR A 144 3.25 -24.24 10.16
N ALA A 145 2.25 -24.20 9.28
CA ALA A 145 0.87 -23.96 9.64
C ALA A 145 0.03 -25.20 9.34
N HIS A 146 -1.00 -25.46 10.15
CA HIS A 146 -1.87 -26.61 9.98
C HIS A 146 -3.32 -26.19 9.74
N LYS A 147 -4.00 -26.90 8.83
CA LYS A 147 -5.44 -26.80 8.63
C LYS A 147 -5.98 -28.19 8.30
N ASP A 148 -6.84 -28.72 9.16
CA ASP A 148 -7.36 -30.09 9.04
C ASP A 148 -6.23 -31.12 8.88
N ASN A 149 -6.21 -31.87 7.78
CA ASN A 149 -5.16 -32.83 7.48
C ASN A 149 -4.05 -32.29 6.57
N TYR A 150 -4.02 -30.98 6.34
CA TYR A 150 -2.99 -30.28 5.58
C TYR A 150 -1.97 -29.60 6.50
N ALA A 151 -0.70 -29.65 6.13
CA ALA A 151 0.33 -28.79 6.69
C ALA A 151 1.02 -27.99 5.58
N TYR A 152 1.16 -26.69 5.82
CA TYR A 152 1.83 -25.72 4.97
C TYR A 152 3.21 -25.48 5.56
N ASN A 153 4.24 -26.05 4.93
CA ASN A 153 5.63 -25.92 5.36
C ASN A 153 6.33 -24.90 4.46
N LEU A 154 6.97 -23.92 5.08
CA LEU A 154 7.68 -22.84 4.39
C LEU A 154 9.10 -22.79 4.92
N ASN A 155 10.09 -22.74 4.03
CA ASN A 155 11.49 -22.43 4.36
C ASN A 155 12.13 -21.61 3.23
N SER A 156 13.40 -21.24 3.37
CA SER A 156 14.11 -20.41 2.38
C SER A 156 14.30 -21.05 1.01
N SER A 157 14.06 -22.36 0.86
CA SER A 157 14.30 -23.14 -0.35
C SER A 157 13.04 -23.70 -0.99
N SER A 158 12.02 -24.05 -0.21
CA SER A 158 10.76 -24.63 -0.70
C SER A 158 9.52 -24.13 0.05
N PHE A 159 8.39 -24.19 -0.66
CA PHE A 159 7.06 -24.22 -0.08
C PHE A 159 6.43 -25.58 -0.35
N GLU A 160 6.00 -26.26 0.69
CA GLU A 160 5.43 -27.60 0.61
C GLU A 160 4.05 -27.65 1.27
N ILE A 161 3.10 -28.26 0.57
CA ILE A 161 1.83 -28.65 1.14
C ILE A 161 1.85 -30.16 1.33
N THR A 162 1.70 -30.60 2.58
CA THR A 162 1.57 -32.01 2.92
C THR A 162 0.13 -32.33 3.30
N GLN A 163 -0.34 -33.52 2.94
CA GLN A 163 -1.62 -34.06 3.39
C GLN A 163 -1.38 -35.43 4.00
N ASN A 164 -1.82 -35.66 5.25
CA ASN A 164 -1.54 -36.90 5.99
C ASN A 164 -0.04 -37.30 5.94
N ASN A 165 0.86 -36.32 6.12
CA ASN A 165 2.32 -36.45 6.07
C ASN A 165 2.91 -36.84 4.70
N LYS A 166 2.13 -36.75 3.61
CA LYS A 166 2.61 -36.93 2.24
C LYS A 166 2.67 -35.58 1.53
N VAL A 167 3.79 -35.23 0.92
CA VAL A 167 3.90 -34.04 0.06
C VAL A 167 2.96 -34.19 -1.14
N ILE A 168 2.02 -33.27 -1.29
CA ILE A 168 1.04 -33.23 -2.40
C ILE A 168 1.30 -32.05 -3.35
N ALA A 169 2.03 -31.04 -2.90
CA ALA A 169 2.52 -29.94 -3.71
C ALA A 169 3.85 -29.45 -3.12
N GLU A 170 4.79 -29.13 -4.01
CA GLU A 170 6.08 -28.54 -3.67
C GLU A 170 6.42 -27.51 -4.73
N GLU A 171 6.85 -26.33 -4.30
CA GLU A 171 7.36 -25.29 -5.18
C GLU A 171 8.69 -24.75 -4.65
N LYS A 172 9.59 -24.44 -5.58
CA LYS A 172 10.84 -23.77 -5.23
C LYS A 172 10.55 -22.37 -4.69
N MET A 173 11.19 -22.02 -3.58
CA MET A 173 11.19 -20.66 -3.07
C MET A 173 12.02 -19.78 -4.01
N LEU A 174 11.35 -18.84 -4.67
CA LEU A 174 12.01 -17.91 -5.58
C LEU A 174 12.51 -16.67 -4.84
N SER A 175 11.84 -16.33 -3.74
CA SER A 175 12.29 -15.27 -2.87
C SER A 175 11.99 -15.53 -1.41
N TRP A 176 12.94 -15.12 -0.57
CA TRP A 176 12.91 -15.26 0.87
C TRP A 176 13.47 -14.01 1.53
N TRP A 177 12.67 -13.39 2.38
CA TRP A 177 13.01 -12.10 2.98
C TRP A 177 12.85 -12.17 4.49
N THR A 178 13.79 -11.57 5.21
CA THR A 178 13.69 -11.33 6.66
C THR A 178 13.71 -9.82 6.91
N PRO A 179 13.26 -9.31 8.06
CA PRO A 179 13.32 -7.88 8.42
C PRO A 179 14.70 -7.23 8.29
N SER A 180 15.78 -8.01 8.33
CA SER A 180 17.15 -7.54 8.15
C SER A 180 17.61 -7.47 6.69
N ALA A 181 16.78 -7.93 5.74
CA ALA A 181 17.14 -7.90 4.32
C ALA A 181 17.00 -6.47 3.75
N PRO A 182 18.06 -5.92 3.11
CA PRO A 182 18.04 -4.56 2.56
C PRO A 182 17.10 -4.39 1.36
N GLU A 183 16.66 -5.49 0.76
CA GLU A 183 15.85 -5.53 -0.47
C GLU A 183 14.35 -5.71 -0.18
N MET A 184 13.91 -5.43 1.05
CA MET A 184 12.50 -5.56 1.41
C MET A 184 11.67 -4.56 0.62
N GLN A 185 11.06 -5.03 -0.47
CA GLN A 185 9.97 -4.32 -1.12
C GLN A 185 8.74 -4.48 -0.20
N LEU A 186 8.65 -3.55 0.74
CA LEU A 186 7.54 -3.41 1.66
C LEU A 186 6.25 -3.23 0.84
N PRO A 187 5.15 -3.94 1.14
CA PRO A 187 3.94 -3.82 0.33
C PRO A 187 3.36 -2.41 0.33
N GLY A 188 3.14 -1.87 -0.87
CA GLY A 188 2.78 -0.47 -1.07
C GLY A 188 3.96 0.51 -1.00
N ASP A 189 5.20 0.07 -0.83
CA ASP A 189 6.34 0.98 -0.92
C ASP A 189 6.47 1.56 -2.33
N LEU A 190 6.59 2.89 -2.40
CA LEU A 190 6.65 3.64 -3.65
C LEU A 190 8.08 3.77 -4.17
N GLY A 191 9.07 3.14 -3.53
CA GLY A 191 10.47 3.17 -3.93
C GLY A 191 11.07 4.58 -3.85
N ILE A 192 10.49 5.46 -3.04
CA ILE A 192 11.05 6.80 -2.79
C ILE A 192 12.11 6.74 -1.70
N SER A 193 12.89 7.82 -1.52
CA SER A 193 14.07 7.81 -0.64
C SER A 193 13.74 7.46 0.81
N GLN A 194 12.54 7.82 1.28
CA GLN A 194 12.00 7.35 2.54
C GLN A 194 11.23 6.05 2.29
N PRO A 195 11.47 4.96 3.03
CA PRO A 195 10.66 3.76 2.92
C PRO A 195 9.27 3.95 3.54
N ILE A 196 8.29 3.16 3.10
CA ILE A 196 6.93 3.20 3.63
C ILE A 196 6.91 2.82 5.11
N SER A 197 6.04 3.46 5.89
CA SER A 197 5.91 3.23 7.32
C SER A 197 4.69 2.39 7.68
N TYR A 198 4.88 1.50 8.66
CA TYR A 198 3.81 0.69 9.29
C TYR A 198 3.78 1.01 10.79
N PRO A 199 3.09 2.09 11.21
CA PRO A 199 3.06 2.47 12.60
C PRO A 199 2.38 1.40 13.47
N SER A 200 2.82 1.30 14.72
CA SER A 200 2.19 0.41 15.70
C SER A 200 0.81 0.96 16.11
N CYS A 201 -0.21 0.12 16.12
CA CYS A 201 -1.57 0.46 16.56
C CYS A 201 -1.72 0.39 18.09
N ASN A 202 -0.90 1.16 18.79
CA ASN A 202 -0.74 1.12 20.25
C ASN A 202 -1.48 2.25 20.99
N GLY A 203 -2.44 2.93 20.35
CA GLY A 203 -3.17 4.06 20.93
C GLY A 203 -2.43 5.40 20.87
N SER A 204 -1.28 5.47 20.19
CA SER A 204 -0.67 6.77 19.82
C SER A 204 -1.48 7.47 18.72
N ALA A 205 -1.20 8.74 18.42
CA ALA A 205 -1.90 9.50 17.39
C ALA A 205 -0.99 9.95 16.25
N VAL A 206 -1.62 10.22 15.11
CA VAL A 206 -1.03 10.96 14.01
C VAL A 206 -1.94 12.10 13.57
N ILE A 207 -1.37 13.12 12.93
CA ILE A 207 -2.11 14.03 12.07
C ILE A 207 -1.85 13.70 10.61
N ILE A 208 -2.87 13.86 9.77
CA ILE A 208 -2.82 13.62 8.32
C ILE A 208 -2.52 14.93 7.61
N LEU A 209 -1.32 15.02 7.04
CA LEU A 209 -0.80 16.21 6.35
C LEU A 209 -1.09 16.20 4.86
N GLY A 210 -1.48 15.05 4.31
CA GLY A 210 -1.91 14.91 2.93
C GLY A 210 -2.43 13.51 2.66
N THR A 211 -3.44 13.41 1.81
CA THR A 211 -4.04 12.15 1.36
C THR A 211 -3.93 12.07 -0.16
N PHE A 212 -3.44 10.94 -0.65
CA PHE A 212 -3.11 10.72 -2.06
C PHE A 212 -3.77 9.44 -2.53
N PHE A 213 -4.44 9.52 -3.67
CA PHE A 213 -5.11 8.40 -4.33
C PHE A 213 -4.33 8.04 -5.59
N ASN A 214 -4.35 6.78 -6.02
CA ASN A 214 -3.64 6.33 -7.22
C ASN A 214 -2.11 6.63 -7.15
N PRO A 215 -1.33 5.73 -6.51
CA PRO A 215 0.10 5.97 -6.28
C PRO A 215 0.89 6.18 -7.57
N ALA A 216 0.54 5.49 -8.65
CA ALA A 216 1.24 5.56 -9.94
C ALA A 216 1.41 7.00 -10.46
N THR A 217 0.45 7.88 -10.15
CA THR A 217 0.48 9.27 -10.59
C THR A 217 0.89 10.26 -9.49
N ASN A 218 0.99 9.81 -8.24
CA ASN A 218 1.14 10.70 -7.08
C ASN A 218 2.46 10.53 -6.31
N VAL A 219 3.37 9.67 -6.75
CA VAL A 219 4.69 9.46 -6.11
C VAL A 219 5.43 10.79 -5.87
N ALA A 220 5.50 11.67 -6.88
CA ALA A 220 6.17 12.96 -6.75
C ALA A 220 5.48 13.91 -5.77
N ALA A 221 4.15 13.87 -5.68
CA ALA A 221 3.38 14.69 -4.76
C ALA A 221 3.57 14.22 -3.30
N ILE A 222 3.63 12.90 -3.08
CA ILE A 222 3.94 12.30 -1.77
C ILE A 222 5.36 12.69 -1.34
N ASP A 223 6.35 12.52 -2.23
CA ASP A 223 7.75 12.90 -1.96
C ASP A 223 7.89 14.40 -1.64
N GLN A 224 7.17 15.26 -2.36
CA GLN A 224 7.14 16.70 -2.06
C GLN A 224 6.47 17.00 -0.71
N ALA A 225 5.38 16.32 -0.37
CA ALA A 225 4.70 16.50 0.91
C ALA A 225 5.58 16.06 2.09
N LEU A 226 6.37 14.99 1.94
CA LEU A 226 7.37 14.57 2.93
C LEU A 226 8.45 15.64 3.12
N LYS A 227 9.00 16.19 2.03
CA LYS A 227 10.00 17.28 2.08
C LYS A 227 9.48 18.54 2.75
N ASN A 228 8.22 18.90 2.48
CA ASN A 228 7.57 20.08 3.07
C ASN A 228 7.24 19.90 4.56
N ASN A 229 7.25 18.66 5.06
CA ASN A 229 6.87 18.35 6.43
C ASN A 229 7.94 17.48 7.12
N PRO A 230 9.08 18.07 7.56
CA PRO A 230 10.13 17.31 8.23
C PRO A 230 9.64 16.51 9.44
N GLY A 231 10.13 15.27 9.55
CA GLY A 231 9.70 14.32 10.57
C GLY A 231 8.28 13.77 10.37
N SER A 232 7.73 13.90 9.15
CA SER A 232 6.57 13.12 8.71
C SER A 232 7.02 11.78 8.13
N MET A 233 6.05 10.90 7.90
CA MET A 233 6.20 9.62 7.26
C MET A 233 5.04 9.41 6.30
N TYR A 234 5.19 8.50 5.33
CA TYR A 234 4.06 8.10 4.52
C TYR A 234 3.71 6.64 4.80
N LEU A 235 2.43 6.34 4.68
CA LEU A 235 1.87 5.02 4.87
C LEU A 235 0.79 4.76 3.84
N ARG A 236 0.43 3.49 3.70
CA ARG A 236 -0.75 3.06 2.97
C ARG A 236 -1.82 2.67 3.99
N THR A 237 -2.96 3.33 3.91
CA THR A 237 -4.02 3.30 4.92
C THR A 237 -4.55 1.88 5.18
N ASP A 238 -4.78 1.08 4.15
CA ASP A 238 -5.30 -0.29 4.26
C ASP A 238 -4.28 -1.34 4.72
N LEU A 239 -3.01 -0.95 4.81
CA LEU A 239 -1.93 -1.75 5.39
C LEU A 239 -1.49 -1.25 6.77
N SER A 240 -2.17 -0.23 7.30
CA SER A 240 -1.87 0.40 8.58
C SER A 240 -2.86 -0.07 9.66
N CYS A 241 -3.24 0.78 10.61
CA CYS A 241 -4.20 0.45 11.66
C CYS A 241 -5.63 0.33 11.14
N GLY A 242 -6.44 -0.51 11.78
CA GLY A 242 -7.79 -0.83 11.31
C GLY A 242 -8.76 0.36 11.28
N ASN A 243 -8.46 1.42 12.02
CA ASN A 243 -9.25 2.65 12.03
C ASN A 243 -8.92 3.59 10.85
N PHE A 244 -7.85 3.35 10.10
CA PHE A 244 -7.66 4.08 8.85
C PHE A 244 -8.72 3.67 7.84
N ARG A 245 -9.19 4.66 7.07
CA ARG A 245 -10.12 4.38 5.98
C ARG A 245 -9.39 3.67 4.84
N GLY A 246 -9.69 2.38 4.66
CA GLY A 246 -9.22 1.61 3.49
C GLY A 246 -9.93 2.00 2.19
N PRO A 247 -9.43 1.58 1.03
CA PRO A 247 -10.01 1.91 -0.27
C PRO A 247 -11.32 1.19 -0.52
N SER A 248 -12.23 1.88 -1.18
CA SER A 248 -13.52 1.39 -1.65
C SER A 248 -13.90 2.10 -2.94
N MET A 249 -14.90 1.58 -3.65
CA MET A 249 -15.45 2.26 -4.82
C MET A 249 -15.98 3.66 -4.46
N ASP A 250 -16.51 3.82 -3.24
CA ASP A 250 -17.14 5.07 -2.80
C ASP A 250 -16.15 6.16 -2.38
N ASN A 251 -14.94 5.81 -1.95
CA ASN A 251 -14.01 6.77 -1.35
C ASN A 251 -12.74 7.04 -2.16
N SER A 252 -12.30 6.07 -2.96
CA SER A 252 -11.06 6.15 -3.73
C SER A 252 -11.21 5.56 -5.12
N ASN A 253 -12.45 5.23 -5.52
CA ASN A 253 -12.73 4.49 -6.74
C ASN A 253 -11.94 3.17 -6.83
N GLY A 254 -11.76 2.50 -5.69
CA GLY A 254 -10.99 1.27 -5.54
C GLY A 254 -9.47 1.45 -5.50
N ASN A 255 -8.95 2.67 -5.65
CA ASN A 255 -7.51 2.93 -5.62
C ASN A 255 -6.96 2.90 -4.18
N SER A 256 -5.76 2.36 -4.01
CA SER A 256 -5.00 2.47 -2.76
C SER A 256 -4.90 3.92 -2.29
N ILE A 257 -5.07 4.13 -0.98
CA ILE A 257 -5.00 5.45 -0.35
C ILE A 257 -3.72 5.54 0.47
N TYR A 258 -2.87 6.50 0.10
CA TYR A 258 -1.65 6.85 0.80
C TYR A 258 -1.86 8.11 1.62
N ALA A 259 -1.23 8.17 2.79
CA ALA A 259 -1.25 9.34 3.64
C ALA A 259 0.17 9.73 4.02
N VAL A 260 0.45 11.04 3.98
CA VAL A 260 1.61 11.61 4.68
C VAL A 260 1.13 12.04 6.04
N VAL A 261 1.72 11.47 7.08
CA VAL A 261 1.30 11.63 8.47
C VAL A 261 2.45 12.09 9.34
N LYS A 262 2.14 12.78 10.43
CA LYS A 262 3.11 13.12 11.47
C LYS A 262 2.66 12.54 12.79
N ALA A 263 3.53 11.74 13.42
CA ALA A 263 3.29 11.19 14.74
C ALA A 263 3.19 12.31 15.77
N ILE A 264 2.14 12.26 16.58
CA ILE A 264 1.93 13.15 17.72
C ILE A 264 2.03 12.28 18.99
N PRO A 265 3.22 12.21 19.60
CA PRO A 265 3.37 11.54 20.88
C PRO A 265 2.69 12.42 21.93
N GLY A 266 1.56 12.00 22.49
CA GLY A 266 0.91 12.80 23.51
C GLY A 266 -0.53 12.45 23.82
N SER A 267 -1.14 13.33 24.60
CA SER A 267 -2.53 13.34 25.00
C SER A 267 -3.45 13.84 23.88
N GLN A 268 -4.76 13.67 24.04
CA GLN A 268 -5.75 14.27 23.14
C GLN A 268 -5.55 15.79 22.95
N SER A 269 -5.11 16.50 23.99
CA SER A 269 -4.83 17.94 23.91
C SER A 269 -3.68 18.23 22.93
N ASP A 270 -2.62 17.44 22.96
CA ASP A 270 -1.46 17.60 22.06
C ASP A 270 -1.86 17.36 20.61
N VAL A 271 -2.71 16.36 20.38
CA VAL A 271 -3.26 16.07 19.04
C VAL A 271 -4.15 17.20 18.57
N CYS A 272 -5.03 17.73 19.42
CA CYS A 272 -5.89 18.85 19.08
C CYS A 272 -5.12 20.14 18.78
N GLU A 273 -4.06 20.42 19.54
CA GLU A 273 -3.19 21.54 19.23
C GLU A 273 -2.49 21.35 17.87
N ALA A 274 -2.01 20.13 17.59
CA ALA A 274 -1.39 19.80 16.31
C ALA A 274 -2.40 19.92 15.14
N MET A 275 -3.60 19.36 15.27
CA MET A 275 -4.67 19.49 14.28
C MET A 275 -4.97 20.96 13.97
N LYS A 276 -5.09 21.81 15.00
CA LYS A 276 -5.31 23.25 14.83
C LYS A 276 -4.11 23.96 14.18
N ARG A 277 -2.89 23.61 14.57
CA ARG A 277 -1.66 24.22 14.05
C ARG A 277 -1.44 23.92 12.57
N TYR A 278 -1.73 22.69 12.16
CA TYR A 278 -1.49 22.21 10.80
C TYR A 278 -2.73 22.24 9.91
N ASP A 279 -3.88 22.67 10.44
CA ASP A 279 -5.18 22.58 9.77
C ASP A 279 -5.44 21.18 9.21
N ALA A 280 -5.23 20.17 10.06
CA ALA A 280 -5.14 18.76 9.70
C ALA A 280 -6.16 17.91 10.47
N ALA A 281 -6.57 16.79 9.86
CA ALA A 281 -7.30 15.75 10.57
C ALA A 281 -6.36 14.95 11.48
N GLY A 282 -6.88 14.49 12.61
CA GLY A 282 -6.17 13.63 13.56
C GLY A 282 -6.78 12.23 13.61
N GLU A 283 -5.92 11.23 13.75
CA GLU A 283 -6.28 9.82 13.73
C GLU A 283 -5.54 9.10 14.87
N TRP A 284 -6.26 8.33 15.69
CA TRP A 284 -5.61 7.42 16.64
C TRP A 284 -5.01 6.24 15.88
N LEU A 285 -4.01 5.57 16.42
CA LEU A 285 -3.43 4.36 15.84
C LEU A 285 -3.98 3.18 16.63
N GLU A 286 -5.17 2.73 16.27
CA GLU A 286 -5.92 1.71 17.02
C GLU A 286 -6.58 0.68 16.11
N ASN A 287 -6.71 -0.55 16.60
CA ASN A 287 -7.41 -1.62 15.88
C ASN A 287 -8.82 -1.79 16.44
N GLY A 288 -9.78 -2.17 15.58
CA GLY A 288 -11.17 -2.43 15.99
C GLY A 288 -11.99 -1.17 16.32
N VAL A 289 -11.44 0.02 16.08
CA VAL A 289 -12.16 1.28 16.19
C VAL A 289 -12.72 1.69 14.83
N ASP A 290 -13.98 2.12 14.83
CA ASP A 290 -14.67 2.59 13.63
C ASP A 290 -13.95 3.84 13.06
N PRO A 291 -13.52 3.82 11.78
CA PRO A 291 -12.89 4.96 11.11
C PRO A 291 -13.72 6.24 11.09
N SER A 292 -15.02 6.17 11.39
CA SER A 292 -15.89 7.36 11.51
C SER A 292 -15.79 8.05 12.88
N LYS A 293 -15.11 7.43 13.85
CA LYS A 293 -14.86 7.96 15.19
C LYS A 293 -13.53 8.72 15.28
N ASN A 294 -13.34 9.65 14.35
CA ASN A 294 -12.17 10.52 14.34
C ASN A 294 -12.03 11.31 15.65
N ILE A 295 -10.80 11.75 15.91
CA ILE A 295 -10.47 12.60 17.06
C ILE A 295 -11.33 13.86 17.01
N ARG A 296 -12.09 14.09 18.08
CA ARG A 296 -12.91 15.30 18.26
C ARG A 296 -12.20 16.25 19.22
N CYS A 297 -11.97 17.46 18.74
CA CYS A 297 -11.45 18.58 19.50
C CYS A 297 -12.60 19.55 19.73
N SER A 298 -12.98 19.72 21.00
CA SER A 298 -14.02 20.68 21.43
C SER A 298 -13.43 22.03 21.74
#